data_AF-A0A7X8V9M2-F1
#
_entry.id   AF-A0A7X8V9M2-F1
#
_cell.length_a   1.000
_cell.length_b   1.000
_cell.length_c   1.000
_cell.angle_alpha   90.00
_cell.angle_beta   90.00
_cell.angle_gamma   90.00
#
_symmetry.space_group_name_H-M   'P 1'
#
loop_
_entity.id
_entity.type
_entity.pdbx_description
1 polymer ?
#
loop_
_entity_poly.entity_id
_entity_poly.type
_entity_poly.pdbx_seq_one_letter_code
_entity_poly.pdbx_strand_id
1 'polypeptide(L)'
;MKRLTNYFSESKNFIKDKFYDFRVSLHNTLSRGKKSKARTMQARKKSEIAFLVLLLAYPIGLFLLGYVYVNISSIVLAFQKYDTISGQYSWNSINNFKKVIYDLTQDPIISQVTIRSLVSYAVNLLIAFPLNIIFAFIIYKKIPFANFFQVILFLPSILSSLVIALMFKQFVDHVVPELLIKFGLQNPPNLLFDFRTAFAMQIFFVIWTGFGSQLILYSGAMSRIPNTLVEAGKLDGLTVFKEFWYITLPSIYQTIT
;
A
#
# COMPACT_ATOMS: atom_id res chain seq x y z
N MET A 1 84.80 -51.31 16.94
CA MET A 1 83.86 -50.90 15.87
C MET A 1 82.38 -50.75 16.27
N LYS A 2 81.85 -51.41 17.33
CA LYS A 2 80.41 -51.31 17.70
C LYS A 2 79.97 -50.07 18.51
N ARG A 3 80.89 -49.28 19.10
CA ARG A 3 80.54 -48.14 19.98
C ARG A 3 80.36 -46.79 19.28
N LEU A 4 81.00 -46.57 18.13
CA LEU A 4 80.90 -45.29 17.40
C LEU A 4 79.66 -45.23 16.49
N THR A 5 79.14 -46.37 16.04
CA THR A 5 77.90 -46.44 15.24
C THR A 5 76.64 -46.13 16.06
N ASN A 6 76.59 -46.49 17.34
CA ASN A 6 75.45 -46.18 18.21
C ASN A 6 75.30 -44.68 18.48
N TYR A 7 76.41 -43.94 18.64
CA TYR A 7 76.37 -42.51 18.94
C TYR A 7 75.84 -41.67 17.76
N PHE A 8 76.16 -42.08 16.53
CA PHE A 8 75.62 -41.44 15.32
C PHE A 8 74.16 -41.82 15.05
N SER A 9 73.69 -43.00 15.46
CA SER A 9 72.26 -43.34 15.35
C SER A 9 71.41 -42.60 16.38
N GLU A 10 71.91 -42.41 17.61
CA GLU A 10 71.20 -41.68 18.66
C GLU A 10 71.08 -40.18 18.33
N SER A 11 72.13 -39.55 17.79
CA SER A 11 72.05 -38.13 17.40
C SER A 11 71.09 -37.88 16.23
N LYS A 12 71.04 -38.81 15.26
CA LYS A 12 70.15 -38.72 14.10
C LYS A 12 68.69 -38.91 14.49
N ASN A 13 68.41 -39.80 15.45
CA ASN A 13 67.08 -39.98 16.01
C ASN A 13 66.65 -38.76 16.84
N PHE A 14 67.55 -38.20 17.67
CA PHE A 14 67.27 -37.00 18.46
C PHE A 14 66.91 -35.77 17.60
N ILE A 15 67.61 -35.56 16.48
CA ILE A 15 67.31 -34.46 15.55
C ILE A 15 65.96 -34.69 14.86
N LYS A 16 65.65 -35.94 14.50
CA LYS A 16 64.39 -36.31 13.86
C LYS A 16 63.19 -36.12 14.80
N ASP A 17 63.35 -36.46 16.07
CA ASP A 17 62.32 -36.32 17.10
C ASP A 17 62.08 -34.84 17.42
N LYS A 18 63.13 -34.02 17.55
CA LYS A 18 62.96 -32.56 17.68
C LYS A 18 62.26 -31.92 16.49
N PHE A 19 62.54 -32.37 15.26
CA PHE A 19 61.85 -31.89 14.06
C PHE A 19 60.38 -32.34 14.02
N TYR A 20 60.10 -33.57 14.47
CA TYR A 20 58.74 -34.09 14.58
C TYR A 20 57.94 -33.27 15.60
N ASP A 21 58.49 -33.03 16.80
CA ASP A 21 57.86 -32.23 17.85
C ASP A 21 57.65 -30.78 17.43
N PHE A 22 58.62 -30.19 16.73
CA PHE A 22 58.48 -28.84 16.18
C PHE A 22 57.34 -28.77 15.14
N ARG A 23 57.24 -29.75 14.24
CA ARG A 23 56.17 -29.83 13.25
C ARG A 23 54.80 -30.03 13.91
N VAL A 24 54.70 -30.86 14.93
CA VAL A 24 53.47 -31.11 15.69
C VAL A 24 53.06 -29.86 16.48
N SER A 25 53.99 -29.18 17.14
CA SER A 25 53.75 -27.92 17.86
C SER A 25 53.26 -26.81 16.92
N LEU A 26 53.88 -26.66 15.75
CA LEU A 26 53.47 -25.69 14.74
C LEU A 26 52.07 -26.00 14.18
N HIS A 27 51.78 -27.27 13.90
CA HIS A 27 50.46 -27.71 13.42
C HIS A 27 49.36 -27.52 14.49
N ASN A 28 49.64 -27.79 15.75
CA ASN A 28 48.72 -27.58 16.86
C ASN A 28 48.44 -26.08 17.11
N THR A 29 49.45 -25.23 16.93
CA THR A 29 49.31 -23.77 17.10
C THR A 29 48.49 -23.15 15.97
N LEU A 30 48.75 -23.53 14.71
CA LEU A 30 47.99 -23.07 13.54
C LEU A 30 46.55 -23.61 13.51
N SER A 31 46.33 -24.86 13.93
CA SER A 31 44.98 -25.45 13.98
C SER A 31 44.12 -24.90 15.13
N ARG A 32 44.71 -24.57 16.29
CA ARG A 32 44.02 -23.87 17.39
C ARG A 32 43.53 -22.47 16.96
N GLY A 33 44.33 -21.72 16.21
CA GLY A 33 43.93 -20.41 15.67
C GLY A 33 42.75 -20.46 14.68
N LYS A 34 42.71 -21.48 13.81
CA LYS A 34 41.58 -21.71 12.89
C LYS A 34 40.29 -22.10 13.62
N LYS A 35 40.37 -22.99 14.63
CA LYS A 35 39.19 -23.39 15.43
C LYS A 35 38.62 -22.23 16.26
N SER A 36 39.49 -21.35 16.78
CA SER A 36 39.07 -20.14 17.50
C SER A 36 38.34 -19.15 16.59
N LYS A 37 38.92 -18.79 15.43
CA LYS A 37 38.26 -17.91 14.44
C LYS A 37 36.92 -18.49 13.93
N ALA A 38 36.85 -19.80 13.68
CA ALA A 38 35.61 -20.46 13.25
C ALA A 38 34.51 -20.40 14.32
N ARG A 39 34.85 -20.56 15.61
CA ARG A 39 33.90 -20.42 16.73
C ARG A 39 33.41 -18.98 16.90
N THR A 40 34.29 -17.99 16.81
CA THR A 40 33.91 -16.57 16.88
C THR A 40 33.03 -16.15 15.70
N MET A 41 33.32 -16.65 14.49
CA MET A 41 32.52 -16.40 13.30
C MET A 41 31.15 -17.10 13.35
N GLN A 42 31.05 -18.32 13.91
CA GLN A 42 29.77 -18.99 14.16
C GLN A 42 28.94 -18.32 15.25
N ALA A 43 29.55 -17.86 16.34
CA ALA A 43 28.87 -17.13 17.40
C ALA A 43 28.30 -15.79 16.88
N ARG A 44 29.09 -15.07 16.07
CA ARG A 44 28.68 -13.83 15.41
C ARG A 44 27.51 -14.05 14.42
N LYS A 45 27.57 -15.12 13.63
CA LYS A 45 26.48 -15.51 12.73
C LYS A 45 25.19 -15.89 13.48
N LYS A 46 25.31 -16.55 14.65
CA LYS A 46 24.15 -16.87 15.51
C LYS A 46 23.54 -15.62 16.15
N SER A 47 24.36 -14.67 16.63
CA SER A 47 23.85 -13.40 17.16
C SER A 47 23.22 -12.53 16.08
N GLU A 48 23.77 -12.53 14.87
CA GLU A 48 23.18 -11.85 13.71
C GLU A 48 21.82 -12.45 13.33
N ILE A 49 21.70 -13.79 13.30
CA ILE A 49 20.41 -14.45 13.05
C ILE A 49 19.42 -14.16 14.17
N ALA A 50 19.84 -14.23 15.44
CA ALA A 50 18.97 -13.92 16.57
C ALA A 50 18.48 -12.46 16.55
N PHE A 51 19.36 -11.53 16.18
CA PHE A 51 19.01 -10.13 15.99
C PHE A 51 18.00 -9.95 14.83
N LEU A 52 18.24 -10.57 13.68
CA LEU A 52 17.30 -10.54 12.54
C LEU A 52 15.95 -11.17 12.90
N VAL A 53 15.94 -12.27 13.66
CA VAL A 53 14.70 -12.93 14.12
C VAL A 53 13.93 -12.03 15.06
N LEU A 54 14.58 -11.39 16.05
CA LEU A 54 13.89 -10.47 16.97
C LEU A 54 13.40 -9.21 16.26
N LEU A 55 14.19 -8.68 15.32
CA LEU A 55 13.82 -7.53 14.50
C LEU A 55 12.59 -7.82 13.63
N LEU A 56 12.50 -9.03 13.08
CA LEU A 56 11.34 -9.47 12.28
C LEU A 56 10.18 -9.98 13.12
N ALA A 57 10.43 -10.53 14.31
CA ALA A 57 9.38 -11.05 15.19
C ALA A 57 8.41 -9.95 15.64
N TYR A 58 8.89 -8.72 15.84
CA TYR A 58 8.05 -7.60 16.21
C TYR A 58 7.03 -7.21 15.10
N PRO A 59 7.43 -6.85 13.86
CA PRO A 59 6.48 -6.54 12.80
C PRO A 59 5.62 -7.75 12.40
N ILE A 60 6.17 -8.97 12.41
CA ILE A 60 5.37 -10.18 12.16
C ILE A 60 4.34 -10.39 13.27
N GLY A 61 4.71 -10.20 14.54
CA GLY A 61 3.79 -10.29 15.66
C GLY A 61 2.67 -9.27 15.57
N LEU A 62 2.98 -8.02 15.24
CA LEU A 62 1.97 -6.98 14.97
C LEU A 62 1.08 -7.32 13.79
N PHE A 63 1.62 -7.89 12.72
CA PHE A 63 0.82 -8.37 11.58
C PHE A 63 -0.12 -9.51 11.99
N LEU A 64 0.37 -10.50 12.74
CA LEU A 64 -0.44 -11.62 13.21
C LEU A 64 -1.56 -11.16 14.15
N LEU A 65 -1.28 -10.25 15.09
CA LEU A 65 -2.28 -9.73 16.03
C LEU A 65 -3.22 -8.72 15.38
N GLY A 66 -2.69 -7.73 14.69
CA GLY A 66 -3.47 -6.61 14.16
C GLY A 66 -4.23 -6.95 12.88
N TYR A 67 -3.64 -7.79 12.02
CA TYR A 67 -4.26 -8.17 10.75
C TYR A 67 -4.90 -9.56 10.84
N VAL A 68 -4.14 -10.61 11.14
CA VAL A 68 -4.63 -11.99 11.03
C VAL A 68 -5.72 -12.28 12.07
N TYR A 69 -5.44 -12.01 13.35
CA TYR A 69 -6.41 -12.27 14.42
C TYR A 69 -7.68 -11.43 14.26
N VAL A 70 -7.58 -10.14 13.95
CA VAL A 70 -8.75 -9.26 13.73
C VAL A 70 -9.62 -9.74 12.57
N ASN A 71 -9.01 -10.15 11.45
CA ASN A 71 -9.76 -10.66 10.30
C ASN A 71 -10.43 -12.01 10.61
N ILE A 72 -9.72 -12.94 11.26
CA ILE A 72 -10.30 -14.22 11.68
C ILE A 72 -11.46 -13.98 12.65
N SER A 73 -11.28 -13.10 13.64
CA SER A 73 -12.33 -12.74 14.59
C SER A 73 -13.55 -12.16 13.88
N SER A 74 -13.36 -11.28 12.89
CA SER A 74 -14.45 -10.71 12.10
C SER A 74 -15.22 -11.78 11.32
N ILE A 75 -14.52 -12.76 10.76
CA ILE A 75 -15.14 -13.90 10.07
C ILE A 75 -15.95 -14.74 11.06
N VAL A 76 -15.39 -15.05 12.24
CA VAL A 76 -16.11 -15.82 13.28
C VAL A 76 -17.38 -15.08 13.73
N LEU A 77 -17.30 -13.76 13.92
CA LEU A 77 -18.44 -12.93 14.28
C LEU A 77 -19.55 -12.97 13.23
N ALA A 78 -19.23 -13.15 11.95
CA ALA A 78 -20.24 -13.29 10.90
C ALA A 78 -21.13 -14.52 11.08
N PHE A 79 -20.66 -15.57 11.78
CA PHE A 79 -21.43 -16.77 12.11
C PHE A 79 -22.06 -16.73 13.52
N GLN A 80 -21.80 -15.68 14.30
CA GLN A 80 -22.31 -15.52 15.65
C GLN A 80 -23.43 -14.48 15.70
N LYS A 81 -24.36 -14.65 16.62
CA LYS A 81 -25.38 -13.66 16.97
C LYS A 81 -25.00 -13.06 18.31
N TYR A 82 -24.88 -11.74 18.34
CA TYR A 82 -24.74 -10.99 19.58
C TYR A 82 -26.13 -10.73 20.16
N ASP A 83 -26.37 -11.19 21.38
CA ASP A 83 -27.57 -10.85 22.13
C ASP A 83 -27.28 -9.65 23.03
N THR A 84 -27.92 -8.52 22.73
CA THR A 84 -27.72 -7.26 23.46
C THR A 84 -28.28 -7.30 24.88
N ILE A 85 -29.17 -8.25 25.20
CA ILE A 85 -29.79 -8.38 26.52
C ILE A 85 -28.91 -9.23 27.43
N SER A 86 -28.47 -10.40 26.97
CA SER A 86 -27.60 -11.30 27.74
C SER A 86 -26.12 -10.94 27.67
N GLY A 87 -25.70 -10.11 26.71
CA GLY A 87 -24.31 -9.72 26.48
C GLY A 87 -23.43 -10.87 25.97
N GLN A 88 -24.02 -11.96 25.46
CA GLN A 88 -23.32 -13.16 25.04
C GLN A 88 -23.39 -13.36 23.52
N TYR A 89 -22.33 -13.96 22.97
CA TYR A 89 -22.29 -14.43 21.59
C TYR A 89 -22.80 -15.87 21.53
N SER A 90 -23.83 -16.09 20.72
CA SER A 90 -24.36 -17.42 20.42
C SER A 90 -24.01 -17.80 18.98
N TRP A 91 -23.74 -19.08 18.73
CA TRP A 91 -23.48 -19.54 17.37
C TRP A 91 -24.78 -19.58 16.55
N ASN A 92 -24.82 -18.88 15.42
CA ASN A 92 -26.00 -18.70 14.57
C ASN A 92 -25.80 -19.28 13.15
N SER A 93 -24.68 -19.98 12.91
CA SER A 93 -24.30 -20.56 11.61
C SER A 93 -24.50 -19.55 10.47
N ILE A 94 -25.31 -19.88 9.44
CA ILE A 94 -25.46 -19.08 8.22
C ILE A 94 -26.64 -18.09 8.30
N ASN A 95 -27.36 -18.03 9.42
CA ASN A 95 -28.59 -17.22 9.52
C ASN A 95 -28.35 -15.72 9.30
N ASN A 96 -27.18 -15.19 9.70
CA ASN A 96 -26.83 -13.80 9.42
C ASN A 96 -26.74 -13.52 7.91
N PHE A 97 -26.18 -14.45 7.13
CA PHE A 97 -26.10 -14.32 5.67
C PHE A 97 -27.49 -14.40 5.02
N LYS A 98 -28.35 -15.32 5.48
CA LYS A 98 -29.74 -15.39 5.02
C LYS A 98 -30.49 -14.10 5.29
N LYS A 99 -30.30 -13.53 6.48
CA LYS A 99 -30.89 -12.25 6.87
C LYS A 99 -30.42 -11.13 5.94
N VAL A 100 -29.13 -11.02 5.67
CA VAL A 100 -28.60 -10.00 4.75
C VAL A 100 -29.20 -10.13 3.35
N ILE A 101 -29.29 -11.34 2.79
CA ILE A 101 -29.90 -11.56 1.46
C ILE A 101 -31.39 -11.20 1.48
N TYR A 102 -32.10 -11.56 2.54
CA TYR A 102 -33.50 -11.19 2.72
C TYR A 102 -33.65 -9.66 2.79
N ASP A 103 -32.88 -8.98 3.64
CA ASP A 103 -32.92 -7.53 3.82
C ASP A 103 -32.56 -6.80 2.50
N LEU A 104 -31.58 -7.28 1.74
CA LEU A 104 -31.22 -6.71 0.44
C LEU A 104 -32.34 -6.76 -0.61
N THR A 105 -33.25 -7.74 -0.51
CA THR A 105 -34.30 -7.97 -1.51
C THR A 105 -35.68 -7.53 -1.05
N GLN A 106 -35.97 -7.60 0.25
CA GLN A 106 -37.29 -7.39 0.83
C GLN A 106 -37.39 -6.12 1.66
N ASP A 107 -36.30 -5.62 2.24
CA ASP A 107 -36.30 -4.34 2.97
C ASP A 107 -36.11 -3.18 1.97
N PRO A 108 -37.14 -2.33 1.78
CA PRO A 108 -37.05 -1.23 0.82
C PRO A 108 -35.95 -0.22 1.15
N ILE A 109 -35.63 -0.03 2.43
CA ILE A 109 -34.61 0.93 2.89
C ILE A 109 -33.23 0.38 2.55
N ILE A 110 -32.94 -0.85 2.95
CA ILE A 110 -31.63 -1.48 2.70
C ILE A 110 -31.39 -1.61 1.19
N SER A 111 -32.38 -2.10 0.44
CA SER A 111 -32.30 -2.21 -1.02
C SER A 111 -32.00 -0.86 -1.68
N GLN A 112 -32.71 0.21 -1.29
CA GLN A 112 -32.53 1.54 -1.86
C GLN A 112 -31.15 2.13 -1.54
N VAL A 113 -30.63 1.91 -0.32
CA VAL A 113 -29.29 2.33 0.09
C VAL A 113 -28.23 1.57 -0.69
N THR A 114 -28.37 0.24 -0.85
CA THR A 114 -27.44 -0.58 -1.64
C THR A 114 -27.39 -0.13 -3.09
N ILE A 115 -28.54 0.11 -3.73
CA ILE A 115 -28.59 0.63 -5.11
C ILE A 115 -27.87 1.97 -5.20
N ARG A 116 -28.09 2.88 -4.24
CA ARG A 116 -27.41 4.19 -4.22
C ARG A 116 -25.90 4.06 -4.05
N SER A 117 -25.44 3.17 -3.19
CA SER A 117 -24.02 2.87 -3.04
C SER A 117 -23.42 2.32 -4.33
N LEU A 118 -24.11 1.38 -5.01
CA LEU A 118 -23.69 0.84 -6.30
C LEU A 118 -23.66 1.91 -7.39
N VAL A 119 -24.66 2.79 -7.46
CA VAL A 119 -24.69 3.91 -8.40
C VAL A 119 -23.54 4.87 -8.12
N SER A 120 -23.27 5.20 -6.85
CA SER A 120 -22.14 6.05 -6.47
C SER A 120 -20.80 5.45 -6.88
N TYR A 121 -20.62 4.13 -6.66
CA TYR A 121 -19.43 3.40 -7.12
C TYR A 121 -19.31 3.39 -8.65
N ALA A 122 -20.39 3.09 -9.36
CA ALA A 122 -20.42 3.09 -10.82
C ALA A 122 -20.10 4.47 -11.40
N VAL A 123 -20.65 5.54 -10.82
CA VAL A 123 -20.33 6.92 -11.23
C VAL A 123 -18.85 7.24 -10.98
N ASN A 124 -18.29 6.83 -9.84
CA ASN A 124 -16.87 7.02 -9.58
C ASN A 124 -16.00 6.28 -10.61
N LEU A 125 -16.33 5.02 -10.91
CA LEU A 125 -15.59 4.19 -11.85
C LEU A 125 -15.74 4.64 -13.32
N LEU A 126 -16.94 5.05 -13.74
CA LEU A 126 -17.21 5.38 -15.15
C LEU A 126 -16.95 6.85 -15.48
N ILE A 127 -17.01 7.74 -14.49
CA ILE A 127 -16.88 9.20 -14.71
C ILE A 127 -15.62 9.72 -14.03
N ALA A 128 -15.46 9.51 -12.73
CA ALA A 128 -14.34 10.10 -11.99
C ALA A 128 -12.99 9.49 -12.40
N PHE A 129 -12.92 8.17 -12.56
CA PHE A 129 -11.71 7.48 -12.95
C PHE A 129 -11.18 7.90 -14.35
N PRO A 130 -11.98 7.94 -15.43
CA PRO A 130 -11.51 8.46 -16.71
C PRO A 130 -11.12 9.94 -16.64
N LEU A 131 -11.87 10.77 -15.90
CA LEU A 131 -11.51 12.18 -15.70
C LEU A 131 -10.16 12.31 -15.00
N ASN A 132 -9.90 11.52 -13.96
CA ASN A 132 -8.61 11.51 -13.26
C ASN A 132 -7.45 11.19 -14.20
N ILE A 133 -7.62 10.20 -15.07
CA ILE A 133 -6.58 9.83 -16.06
C ILE A 133 -6.37 10.97 -17.08
N ILE A 134 -7.45 11.57 -17.59
CA ILE A 134 -7.35 12.66 -18.57
C ILE A 134 -6.64 13.87 -17.95
N PHE A 135 -7.02 14.28 -16.74
CA PHE A 135 -6.38 15.40 -16.05
C PHE A 135 -4.94 15.08 -15.66
N ALA A 136 -4.64 13.83 -15.28
CA ALA A 136 -3.26 13.39 -15.01
C ALA A 136 -2.40 13.50 -16.27
N PHE A 137 -2.96 13.16 -17.44
CA PHE A 137 -2.28 13.32 -18.72
C PHE A 137 -2.06 14.79 -19.07
N ILE A 138 -3.05 15.66 -18.85
CA ILE A 138 -2.91 17.11 -19.02
C ILE A 138 -1.74 17.66 -18.18
N ILE A 139 -1.62 17.22 -16.93
CA ILE A 139 -0.53 17.60 -16.03
C ILE A 139 0.80 17.06 -16.53
N TYR A 140 0.85 15.79 -16.92
CA TYR A 140 2.04 15.15 -17.50
C TYR A 140 2.55 15.88 -18.75
N LYS A 141 1.66 16.37 -19.61
CA LYS A 141 2.01 17.17 -20.80
C LYS A 141 2.50 18.58 -20.47
N LYS A 142 2.52 18.99 -19.20
CA LYS A 142 2.98 20.30 -18.72
C LYS A 142 2.29 21.48 -19.42
N ILE A 143 0.97 21.34 -19.64
CA ILE A 143 0.13 22.43 -20.18
C ILE A 143 0.23 23.64 -19.23
N PRO A 144 0.17 24.89 -19.73
CA PRO A 144 0.14 26.07 -18.87
C PRO A 144 -0.89 25.94 -17.75
N PHE A 145 -0.53 26.37 -16.54
CA PHE A 145 -1.33 26.24 -15.30
C PHE A 145 -1.52 24.82 -14.76
N ALA A 146 -0.96 23.77 -15.37
CA ALA A 146 -1.07 22.39 -14.88
C ALA A 146 -0.67 22.25 -13.40
N ASN A 147 0.47 22.82 -13.00
CA ASN A 147 0.93 22.76 -11.60
C ASN A 147 -0.02 23.50 -10.65
N PHE A 148 -0.64 24.60 -11.08
CA PHE A 148 -1.60 25.34 -10.26
C PHE A 148 -2.88 24.52 -10.03
N PHE A 149 -3.43 23.92 -11.09
CA PHE A 149 -4.58 23.02 -10.98
C PHE A 149 -4.26 21.80 -10.11
N GLN A 150 -3.06 21.24 -10.24
CA GLN A 150 -2.61 20.12 -9.41
C GLN A 150 -2.64 20.47 -7.93
N VAL A 151 -2.12 21.65 -7.54
CA VAL A 151 -2.11 22.10 -6.14
C VAL A 151 -3.53 22.29 -5.61
N ILE A 152 -4.41 22.97 -6.37
CA ILE A 152 -5.80 23.21 -5.95
C ILE A 152 -6.57 21.91 -5.77
N LEU A 153 -6.44 20.99 -6.73
CA LEU A 153 -7.14 19.71 -6.69
C LEU A 153 -6.60 18.77 -5.61
N PHE A 154 -5.33 18.93 -5.22
CA PHE A 154 -4.70 18.16 -4.14
C PHE A 154 -4.94 18.74 -2.74
N LEU A 155 -5.25 20.03 -2.64
CA LEU A 155 -5.46 20.71 -1.36
C LEU A 155 -6.45 19.99 -0.41
N PRO A 156 -7.60 19.46 -0.89
CA PRO A 156 -8.54 18.75 -0.03
C PRO A 156 -7.95 17.48 0.58
N SER A 157 -7.00 16.83 -0.10
CA SER A 157 -6.37 15.59 0.37
C SER A 157 -5.33 15.83 1.47
N ILE A 158 -4.83 17.05 1.62
CA ILE A 158 -3.89 17.42 2.69
C ILE A 158 -4.64 17.73 4.00
N LEU A 159 -5.85 18.29 3.88
CA LEU A 159 -6.66 18.68 5.02
C LEU A 159 -7.35 17.47 5.66
N SER A 160 -7.63 17.56 6.97
CA SER A 160 -8.38 16.52 7.67
C SER A 160 -9.74 16.29 7.00
N SER A 161 -10.09 15.03 6.78
CA SER A 161 -11.35 14.63 6.15
C SER A 161 -12.57 15.22 6.86
N LEU A 162 -12.52 15.29 8.20
CA LEU A 162 -13.57 15.92 9.01
C LEU A 162 -13.69 17.42 8.72
N VAL A 163 -12.55 18.13 8.65
CA VAL A 163 -12.52 19.58 8.39
C VAL A 163 -13.09 19.87 7.01
N ILE A 164 -12.67 19.14 5.98
CA ILE A 164 -13.17 19.30 4.61
C ILE A 164 -14.67 19.00 4.54
N ALA A 165 -15.15 17.94 5.21
CA ALA A 165 -16.58 17.63 5.23
C ALA A 165 -17.41 18.75 5.88
N LEU A 166 -16.94 19.31 7.00
CA LEU A 166 -17.61 20.42 7.68
C LEU A 166 -17.58 21.71 6.86
N MET A 167 -16.44 22.03 6.24
CA MET A 167 -16.33 23.18 5.35
C MET A 167 -17.24 23.06 4.14
N PHE A 168 -17.28 21.88 3.52
CA PHE A 168 -18.18 21.60 2.41
C PHE A 168 -19.64 21.73 2.83
N LYS A 169 -20.02 21.15 3.97
CA LYS A 169 -21.36 21.32 4.53
C LYS A 169 -21.71 22.80 4.69
N GLN A 170 -20.86 23.56 5.37
CA GLN A 170 -21.10 24.99 5.62
C GLN A 170 -21.21 25.79 4.31
N PHE A 171 -20.37 25.46 3.32
CA PHE A 171 -20.38 26.09 2.01
C PHE A 171 -21.69 25.80 1.26
N VAL A 172 -22.14 24.55 1.26
CA VAL A 172 -23.36 24.14 0.55
C VAL A 172 -24.63 24.61 1.27
N ASP A 173 -24.64 24.65 2.60
CA ASP A 173 -25.81 25.08 3.39
C ASP A 173 -26.02 26.60 3.37
N HIS A 174 -24.95 27.39 3.29
CA HIS A 174 -25.03 28.85 3.42
C HIS A 174 -24.57 29.61 2.16
N VAL A 175 -23.35 29.34 1.70
CA VAL A 175 -22.73 30.13 0.61
C VAL A 175 -23.39 29.86 -0.74
N VAL A 176 -23.68 28.59 -1.06
CA VAL A 176 -24.30 28.23 -2.35
C VAL A 176 -25.70 28.84 -2.49
N PRO A 177 -26.63 28.73 -1.52
CA PRO A 177 -27.92 29.42 -1.59
C PRO A 177 -27.81 30.93 -1.76
N GLU A 178 -26.91 31.60 -1.03
CA GLU A 178 -26.69 33.05 -1.16
C GLU A 178 -26.23 33.44 -2.57
N LEU A 179 -25.34 32.66 -3.17
CA LEU A 179 -24.90 32.86 -4.54
C LEU A 179 -26.07 32.66 -5.53
N LEU A 180 -26.86 31.60 -5.37
CA LEU A 180 -28.03 31.35 -6.23
C LEU A 180 -29.06 32.49 -6.15
N ILE A 181 -29.30 33.04 -4.96
CA ILE A 181 -30.17 34.21 -4.79
C ILE A 181 -29.63 35.43 -5.53
N LYS A 182 -28.32 35.70 -5.43
CA LYS A 182 -27.67 36.79 -6.18
C LYS A 182 -27.80 36.64 -7.69
N PHE A 183 -27.84 35.40 -8.19
CA PHE A 183 -28.08 35.11 -9.62
C PHE A 183 -29.57 35.06 -10.00
N GLY A 184 -30.47 35.48 -9.11
CA GLY A 184 -31.90 35.66 -9.40
C GLY A 184 -32.81 34.51 -8.99
N LEU A 185 -32.29 33.49 -8.27
CA LEU A 185 -33.08 32.37 -7.79
C LEU A 185 -33.80 32.74 -6.47
N GLN A 186 -35.11 32.95 -6.51
CA GLN A 186 -35.87 33.46 -5.36
C GLN A 186 -35.93 32.49 -4.17
N ASN A 187 -35.98 31.18 -4.44
CA ASN A 187 -36.05 30.13 -3.43
C ASN A 187 -35.06 29.00 -3.78
N PRO A 188 -33.78 29.12 -3.39
CA PRO A 188 -32.81 28.06 -3.65
C PRO A 188 -33.19 26.78 -2.88
N PRO A 189 -33.09 25.60 -3.50
CA PRO A 189 -33.35 24.35 -2.82
C PRO A 189 -32.28 24.10 -1.75
N ASN A 190 -32.66 23.47 -0.65
CA ASN A 190 -31.69 22.98 0.33
C ASN A 190 -30.99 21.75 -0.24
N LEU A 191 -29.78 21.96 -0.77
CA LEU A 191 -29.02 20.98 -1.54
C LEU A 191 -28.56 19.75 -0.74
N LEU A 192 -28.50 19.83 0.59
CA LEU A 192 -28.13 18.70 1.46
C LEU A 192 -29.34 18.01 2.09
N PHE A 193 -30.48 18.70 2.17
CA PHE A 193 -31.69 18.15 2.80
C PHE A 193 -32.64 17.50 1.80
N ASP A 194 -32.71 18.00 0.56
CA ASP A 194 -33.53 17.38 -0.46
C ASP A 194 -32.87 16.09 -1.00
N PHE A 195 -33.66 15.01 -1.04
CA PHE A 195 -33.20 13.64 -1.29
C PHE A 195 -32.54 13.44 -2.66
N ARG A 196 -32.92 14.24 -3.66
CA ARG A 196 -32.34 14.19 -5.01
C ARG A 196 -31.03 14.96 -5.10
N THR A 197 -31.00 16.15 -4.53
CA THR A 197 -29.83 17.03 -4.57
C THR A 197 -28.73 16.55 -3.62
N ALA A 198 -29.10 16.02 -2.44
CA ALA A 198 -28.15 15.51 -1.46
C ALA A 198 -27.27 14.39 -2.02
N PHE A 199 -27.86 13.47 -2.79
CA PHE A 199 -27.10 12.38 -3.41
C PHE A 199 -26.13 12.88 -4.48
N ALA A 200 -26.55 13.87 -5.29
CA ALA A 200 -25.67 14.50 -6.29
C ALA A 200 -24.52 15.25 -5.61
N MET A 201 -24.80 15.99 -4.52
CA MET A 201 -23.79 16.70 -3.74
C MET A 201 -22.80 15.73 -3.07
N GLN A 202 -23.29 14.60 -2.56
CA GLN A 202 -22.44 13.54 -2.02
C GLN A 202 -21.52 12.97 -3.11
N ILE A 203 -22.05 12.63 -4.29
CA ILE A 203 -21.23 12.15 -5.42
C ILE A 203 -20.17 13.18 -5.77
N PHE A 204 -20.56 14.45 -5.92
CA PHE A 204 -19.63 15.53 -6.23
C PHE A 204 -18.52 15.63 -5.18
N PHE A 205 -18.87 15.60 -3.89
CA PHE A 205 -17.92 15.64 -2.79
C PHE A 205 -16.92 14.49 -2.83
N VAL A 206 -17.38 13.27 -3.07
CA VAL A 206 -16.52 12.08 -3.18
C VAL A 206 -15.57 12.19 -4.38
N ILE A 207 -16.08 12.63 -5.53
CA ILE A 207 -15.26 12.83 -6.74
C ILE A 207 -14.19 13.89 -6.47
N TRP A 208 -14.58 15.05 -5.95
CA TRP A 208 -13.69 16.19 -5.72
C TRP A 208 -12.59 15.86 -4.71
N THR A 209 -12.94 15.25 -3.58
CA THR A 209 -11.95 14.90 -2.53
C THR A 209 -11.05 13.74 -2.94
N GLY A 210 -11.56 12.79 -3.73
CA GLY A 210 -10.77 11.68 -4.28
C GLY A 210 -9.83 12.09 -5.42
N PHE A 211 -10.19 13.13 -6.18
CA PHE A 211 -9.49 13.55 -7.40
C PHE A 211 -8.00 13.83 -7.16
N GLY A 212 -7.67 14.62 -6.13
CA GLY A 212 -6.31 15.08 -5.87
C GLY A 212 -5.28 13.96 -5.72
N SER A 213 -5.60 12.96 -4.89
CA SER A 213 -4.70 11.83 -4.62
C SER A 213 -4.43 10.97 -5.87
N GLN A 214 -5.48 10.66 -6.63
CA GLN A 214 -5.40 9.83 -7.84
C GLN A 214 -4.66 10.56 -8.97
N LEU A 215 -4.88 11.87 -9.08
CA LEU A 215 -4.22 12.72 -10.06
C LEU A 215 -2.70 12.71 -9.91
N ILE A 216 -2.18 12.82 -8.68
CA ILE A 216 -0.73 12.75 -8.40
C ILE A 216 -0.18 11.35 -8.68
N LEU A 217 -0.92 10.30 -8.27
CA LEU A 217 -0.52 8.92 -8.51
C LEU A 217 -0.36 8.64 -10.02
N TYR A 218 -1.35 8.98 -10.83
CA TYR A 218 -1.34 8.71 -12.26
C TYR A 218 -0.37 9.61 -13.02
N SER A 219 -0.30 10.90 -12.70
CA SER A 219 0.69 11.79 -13.34
C SER A 219 2.12 11.41 -12.99
N GLY A 220 2.38 10.98 -11.74
CA GLY A 220 3.66 10.43 -11.32
C GLY A 220 4.02 9.12 -12.03
N ALA A 221 3.01 8.28 -12.33
CA ALA A 221 3.20 7.07 -13.12
C ALA A 221 3.52 7.38 -14.59
N MET A 222 2.77 8.29 -15.21
CA MET A 222 3.04 8.76 -16.58
C MET A 222 4.43 9.41 -16.70
N SER A 223 4.89 10.09 -15.65
CA SER A 223 6.22 10.70 -15.63
C SER A 223 7.39 9.69 -15.68
N ARG A 224 7.12 8.39 -15.49
CA ARG A 224 8.13 7.32 -15.64
C ARG A 224 8.27 6.83 -17.08
N ILE A 225 7.41 7.27 -17.99
CA ILE A 225 7.47 6.88 -19.40
C ILE A 225 8.74 7.49 -20.03
N PRO A 226 9.62 6.70 -20.68
CA PRO A 226 10.80 7.24 -21.34
C PRO A 226 10.44 8.25 -22.43
N ASN A 227 11.05 9.44 -22.40
CA ASN A 227 10.81 10.48 -23.42
C ASN A 227 11.13 9.98 -24.85
N THR A 228 12.10 9.08 -24.99
CA THR A 228 12.48 8.49 -26.28
C THR A 228 11.32 7.76 -26.97
N LEU A 229 10.44 7.11 -26.21
CA LEU A 229 9.27 6.43 -26.74
C LEU A 229 8.24 7.42 -27.30
N VAL A 230 8.06 8.54 -26.59
CA VAL A 230 7.15 9.62 -27.00
C VAL A 230 7.71 10.38 -28.20
N GLU A 231 9.02 10.63 -28.23
CA GLU A 231 9.71 11.31 -29.34
C GLU A 231 9.70 10.46 -30.61
N ALA A 232 10.00 9.16 -30.52
CA ALA A 232 9.89 8.22 -31.64
C ALA A 232 8.47 8.24 -32.24
N GLY A 233 7.45 8.15 -31.39
CA GLY A 233 6.06 8.23 -31.83
C GLY A 233 5.69 9.55 -32.52
N LYS A 234 6.26 10.69 -32.08
CA LYS A 234 6.06 11.98 -32.75
C LYS A 234 6.72 12.04 -34.13
N LEU A 235 7.88 11.41 -34.30
CA LEU A 235 8.53 11.28 -35.61
C LEU A 235 7.67 10.45 -36.59
N ASP A 236 6.94 9.46 -36.08
CA ASP A 236 5.97 8.66 -36.83
C ASP A 236 4.62 9.36 -37.07
N GLY A 237 4.49 10.63 -36.68
CA GLY A 237 3.27 11.43 -36.90
C GLY A 237 2.13 11.14 -35.91
N LEU A 238 2.41 10.60 -34.73
CA LEU A 238 1.39 10.47 -33.68
C LEU A 238 0.96 11.84 -33.17
N THR A 239 -0.36 12.06 -33.16
CA THR A 239 -0.98 13.23 -32.51
C THR A 239 -1.05 13.01 -31.00
N VAL A 240 -1.26 14.08 -30.22
CA VAL A 240 -1.37 14.01 -28.75
C VAL A 240 -2.46 13.04 -28.28
N PHE A 241 -3.58 12.95 -29.01
CA PHE A 241 -4.64 11.99 -28.71
C PHE A 241 -4.20 10.55 -28.96
N LYS A 242 -3.46 10.29 -30.05
CA LYS A 242 -2.89 8.96 -30.32
C LYS A 242 -1.80 8.61 -29.28
N GLU A 243 -0.97 9.57 -28.87
CA GLU A 243 0.00 9.40 -27.79
C GLU A 243 -0.68 8.95 -26.48
N PHE A 244 -1.83 9.53 -26.15
CA PHE A 244 -2.59 9.13 -24.97
C PHE A 244 -3.03 7.65 -25.04
N TRP A 245 -3.71 7.25 -26.13
CA TRP A 245 -4.30 5.91 -26.25
C TRP A 245 -3.30 4.80 -26.54
N TYR A 246 -2.27 5.07 -27.36
CA TYR A 246 -1.36 4.03 -27.83
C TYR A 246 -0.05 3.92 -27.03
N ILE A 247 0.37 5.00 -26.36
CA ILE A 247 1.62 5.02 -25.59
C ILE A 247 1.32 5.16 -24.10
N THR A 248 0.61 6.23 -23.72
CA THR A 248 0.50 6.61 -22.30
C THR A 248 -0.37 5.65 -21.52
N LEU A 249 -1.61 5.43 -21.95
CA LEU A 249 -2.58 4.60 -21.23
C LEU A 249 -2.11 3.14 -21.08
N PRO A 250 -1.56 2.46 -22.11
CA PRO A 250 -0.99 1.13 -21.96
C PRO A 250 0.22 1.10 -21.01
N SER A 251 1.06 2.13 -21.02
CA SER A 251 2.26 2.19 -20.16
C SER A 251 1.93 2.29 -18.68
N ILE A 252 0.80 2.90 -18.32
CA ILE A 252 0.37 3.04 -16.91
C ILE A 252 -0.64 1.97 -16.48
N TYR A 253 -0.95 0.99 -17.33
CA TYR A 253 -1.95 -0.04 -17.05
C TYR A 253 -1.67 -0.82 -15.75
N GLN A 254 -0.39 -1.11 -15.46
CA GLN A 254 0.02 -1.75 -14.20
C GLN A 254 -0.21 -0.90 -12.95
N THR A 255 -0.36 0.42 -13.09
CA THR A 255 -0.71 1.32 -11.97
C THR A 255 -2.22 1.46 -11.82
N ILE A 256 -2.98 1.17 -12.88
CA ILE A 256 -4.44 1.22 -12.89
C ILE A 256 -5.05 -0.08 -12.31
N THR A 257 -4.40 -1.21 -12.55
CA THR A 257 -4.87 -2.57 -12.19
C THR A 257 -4.29 -3.02 -10.86
#